data_AF-A0A256XEJ6-F1
#
_entry.id   AF-A0A256XEJ6-F1
#
_cell.length_a   1.000
_cell.length_b   1.000
_cell.length_c   1.000
_cell.angle_alpha   90.00
_cell.angle_beta   90.00
_cell.angle_gamma   90.00
#
_symmetry.space_group_name_H-M   'P 1'
#
loop_
_entity.id
_entity.type
_entity.pdbx_description
1 polymer ?
#
loop_
_entity_poly.entity_id
_entity_poly.type
_entity_poly.pdbx_seq_one_letter_code
_entity_poly.pdbx_strand_id
1 'polypeptide(L)'
;MPDEISELDERIIELEKAEEGVFSVCPNCGSIDLSAPPSSKDVLEAAWSGMLDGKIFCRSCGYEGLPILFDKHSLDEYERFRAFRVKALSEGDALVSENPASDSLHEKPNPGLSALLSVYIFPGFGQLYNNKPVKALFFVSFLFLLLGFGLSYSEFSFVLFLIPLVYLVAVFDAYRDAGRLGV
;
A
#
# COMPACT_ATOMS: atom_id res chain seq x y z
N MET A 1 -31.77 -29.56 -42.60
CA MET A 1 -32.53 -28.42 -42.03
C MET A 1 -32.44 -28.25 -40.52
N PRO A 2 -31.90 -29.17 -39.68
CA PRO A 2 -31.58 -28.83 -38.29
C PRO A 2 -30.22 -28.11 -38.11
N ASP A 3 -29.31 -28.22 -39.08
CA ASP A 3 -27.93 -27.71 -38.94
C ASP A 3 -27.78 -26.18 -39.09
N GLU A 4 -28.72 -25.49 -39.77
CA GLU A 4 -28.65 -24.02 -39.93
C GLU A 4 -29.07 -23.25 -38.66
N ILE A 5 -29.82 -23.89 -37.75
CA ILE A 5 -30.26 -23.26 -36.51
C ILE A 5 -29.13 -23.27 -35.48
N SER A 6 -28.30 -24.32 -35.45
CA SER A 6 -27.18 -24.40 -34.50
C SER A 6 -26.03 -23.45 -34.83
N GLU A 7 -25.75 -23.21 -36.11
CA GLU A 7 -24.74 -22.22 -36.53
C GLU A 7 -25.15 -20.77 -36.21
N LEU A 8 -26.46 -20.48 -36.19
CA LEU A 8 -26.97 -19.16 -35.85
C LEU A 8 -26.87 -18.91 -34.34
N ASP A 9 -27.18 -19.91 -33.52
CA ASP A 9 -27.08 -19.83 -32.06
C ASP A 9 -25.62 -19.71 -31.60
N GLU A 10 -24.67 -20.44 -32.21
CA GLU A 10 -23.24 -20.29 -31.90
C GLU A 10 -22.72 -18.89 -32.23
N ARG A 11 -23.17 -18.30 -33.35
CA ARG A 11 -22.79 -16.92 -33.72
C ARG A 11 -23.37 -15.87 -32.78
N ILE A 12 -24.58 -16.06 -32.28
CA ILE A 12 -25.19 -15.15 -31.29
C ILE A 12 -24.40 -15.21 -29.98
N ILE A 13 -24.04 -16.42 -29.53
CA ILE A 13 -23.23 -16.61 -28.31
C ILE A 13 -21.83 -16.00 -28.49
N GLU A 14 -21.19 -16.15 -29.65
CA GLU A 14 -19.89 -15.52 -29.92
C GLU A 14 -19.96 -13.98 -29.97
N LEU A 15 -21.06 -13.42 -30.48
CA LEU A 15 -21.28 -11.98 -30.49
C LEU A 15 -21.57 -11.43 -29.09
N GLU A 16 -22.40 -12.11 -28.30
CA GLU A 16 -22.64 -11.76 -26.89
C GLU A 16 -21.34 -11.81 -26.08
N LYS A 17 -20.50 -12.81 -26.32
CA LYS A 17 -19.20 -12.97 -25.64
C LYS A 17 -18.15 -11.94 -26.07
N ALA A 18 -18.32 -11.31 -27.24
CA ALA A 18 -17.50 -10.20 -27.71
C ALA A 18 -18.00 -8.82 -27.22
N GLU A 19 -19.23 -8.76 -26.70
CA GLU A 19 -19.88 -7.52 -26.23
C GLU A 19 -19.70 -7.23 -24.74
N GLU A 20 -19.24 -8.18 -23.91
CA GLU A 20 -18.96 -7.98 -22.47
C GLU A 20 -17.68 -7.16 -22.17
N GLY A 21 -17.51 -6.02 -22.82
CA GLY A 21 -16.37 -5.13 -22.64
C GLY A 21 -16.54 -4.20 -21.45
N VAL A 22 -16.33 -4.68 -20.22
CA VAL A 22 -16.26 -3.80 -19.04
C VAL A 22 -14.98 -2.96 -19.09
N PHE A 23 -15.06 -1.66 -18.79
CA PHE A 23 -13.90 -0.80 -18.67
C PHE A 23 -13.86 -0.09 -17.32
N SER A 24 -12.64 0.11 -16.81
CA SER A 24 -12.37 0.74 -15.52
C SER A 24 -12.17 2.25 -15.68
N VAL A 25 -12.76 3.02 -14.78
CA VAL A 25 -12.72 4.48 -14.75
C VAL A 25 -12.30 4.97 -13.37
N CYS A 26 -11.47 6.01 -13.32
CA CYS A 26 -11.11 6.69 -12.09
C CYS A 26 -12.35 7.35 -11.44
N PRO A 27 -12.70 7.01 -10.19
CA PRO A 27 -13.82 7.64 -9.48
C PRO A 27 -13.63 9.15 -9.30
N ASN A 28 -12.38 9.59 -9.25
CA ASN A 28 -12.04 10.93 -8.86
C ASN A 28 -12.09 11.94 -10.02
N CYS A 29 -11.55 11.59 -11.18
CA CYS A 29 -11.49 12.49 -12.35
C CYS A 29 -12.20 11.97 -13.61
N GLY A 30 -12.73 10.74 -13.58
CA GLY A 30 -13.34 10.11 -14.75
C GLY A 30 -12.36 9.69 -15.85
N SER A 31 -11.04 9.74 -15.58
CA SER A 31 -10.02 9.27 -16.52
C SER A 31 -10.01 7.75 -16.62
N ILE A 32 -9.79 7.25 -17.84
CA ILE A 32 -9.54 5.84 -18.15
C ILE A 32 -8.04 5.48 -18.11
N ASP A 33 -7.16 6.48 -17.94
CA ASP A 33 -5.71 6.28 -17.91
C ASP A 33 -5.26 5.80 -16.52
N LEU A 34 -5.44 4.51 -16.32
CA LEU A 34 -5.19 3.80 -15.08
C LEU A 34 -3.96 2.90 -15.24
N SER A 35 -3.13 2.85 -14.22
CA SER A 35 -1.97 1.98 -14.14
C SER A 35 -1.99 1.18 -12.85
N ALA A 36 -1.30 0.04 -12.85
CA ALA A 36 -1.00 -0.64 -11.60
C ALA A 36 -0.23 0.32 -10.65
N PRO A 37 -0.45 0.22 -9.33
CA PRO A 37 0.25 1.06 -8.37
C PRO A 37 1.78 0.93 -8.57
N PRO A 38 2.54 2.04 -8.48
CA PRO A 38 3.98 2.00 -8.61
C PRO A 38 4.59 1.28 -7.41
N SER A 39 4.71 -0.06 -7.47
CA SER A 39 5.32 -0.83 -6.40
C SER A 39 6.84 -0.65 -6.43
N SER A 40 7.35 0.15 -5.50
CA SER A 40 8.81 0.27 -5.27
C SER A 40 9.34 -0.73 -4.25
N LYS A 41 8.51 -1.61 -3.65
CA LYS A 41 9.02 -2.56 -2.65
C LYS A 41 8.54 -4.00 -2.68
N ASP A 42 7.36 -4.32 -3.19
CA ASP A 42 6.90 -5.71 -3.03
C ASP A 42 6.31 -6.28 -4.31
N VAL A 43 7.20 -6.65 -5.24
CA VAL A 43 6.87 -7.57 -6.35
C VAL A 43 6.44 -8.93 -5.79
N LEU A 44 6.93 -9.30 -4.60
CA LEU A 44 6.56 -10.53 -3.90
C LEU A 44 5.23 -10.42 -3.13
N GLU A 45 4.91 -9.30 -2.45
CA GLU A 45 3.56 -9.13 -1.89
C GLU A 45 2.54 -8.94 -3.01
N ALA A 46 2.82 -8.14 -4.04
CA ALA A 46 1.92 -7.93 -5.17
C ALA A 46 1.62 -9.23 -5.95
N ALA A 47 2.54 -10.21 -5.96
CA ALA A 47 2.28 -11.51 -6.58
C ALA A 47 1.29 -12.38 -5.79
N TRP A 48 1.11 -12.15 -4.48
CA TRP A 48 0.20 -12.90 -3.62
C TRP A 48 -1.06 -12.11 -3.22
N SER A 49 -0.99 -10.78 -3.16
CA SER A 49 -2.13 -9.87 -2.85
C SER A 49 -2.77 -9.25 -4.09
N GLY A 50 -2.06 -9.21 -5.23
CA GLY A 50 -2.51 -8.54 -6.46
C GLY A 50 -3.70 -9.17 -7.16
N MET A 51 -4.19 -10.32 -6.68
CA MET A 51 -5.41 -10.94 -7.20
C MET A 51 -6.67 -10.60 -6.37
N LEU A 52 -6.53 -9.96 -5.20
CA LEU A 52 -7.67 -9.69 -4.30
C LEU A 52 -7.95 -8.21 -4.04
N ASP A 53 -6.97 -7.31 -4.13
CA ASP A 53 -7.21 -5.92 -3.73
C ASP A 53 -7.70 -5.00 -4.86
N GLY A 54 -7.53 -5.36 -6.14
CA GLY A 54 -8.15 -4.63 -7.28
C GLY A 54 -7.79 -3.14 -7.43
N LYS A 55 -6.81 -2.63 -6.65
CA LYS A 55 -6.47 -1.20 -6.62
C LYS A 55 -5.72 -0.77 -7.87
N ILE A 56 -6.03 0.45 -8.29
CA ILE A 56 -5.45 1.12 -9.47
C ILE A 56 -4.91 2.48 -9.08
N PHE A 57 -3.93 2.95 -9.84
CA PHE A 57 -3.38 4.29 -9.76
C PHE A 57 -3.77 5.10 -11.01
N CYS A 58 -4.46 6.21 -10.83
CA CYS A 58 -4.88 7.09 -11.91
C CYS A 58 -3.78 8.10 -12.26
N ARG A 59 -3.30 8.08 -13.51
CA ARG A 59 -2.21 8.97 -13.96
C ARG A 59 -2.64 10.42 -14.10
N SER A 60 -3.92 10.68 -14.30
CA SER A 60 -4.43 12.04 -14.52
C SER A 60 -4.59 12.84 -13.23
N CYS A 61 -4.90 12.20 -12.10
CA CYS A 61 -5.17 12.89 -10.83
C CYS A 61 -4.42 12.32 -9.61
N GLY A 62 -3.65 11.25 -9.77
CA GLY A 62 -2.90 10.61 -8.68
C GLY A 62 -3.77 9.79 -7.71
N TYR A 63 -5.05 9.58 -8.00
CA TYR A 63 -5.94 8.77 -7.17
C TYR A 63 -5.45 7.30 -7.11
N GLU A 64 -5.43 6.75 -5.90
CA GLU A 64 -5.13 5.35 -5.62
C GLU A 64 -6.33 4.71 -4.90
N GLY A 65 -6.95 3.70 -5.51
CA GLY A 65 -8.14 3.05 -4.94
C GLY A 65 -8.84 2.13 -5.94
N LEU A 66 -10.11 1.82 -5.70
CA LEU A 66 -10.87 0.91 -6.56
C LEU A 66 -11.44 1.65 -7.79
N PRO A 67 -11.39 1.05 -9.00
CA PRO A 67 -12.06 1.64 -10.15
C PRO A 67 -13.58 1.56 -10.03
N ILE A 68 -14.25 2.49 -10.69
CA ILE A 68 -15.64 2.27 -11.12
C ILE A 68 -15.61 1.47 -12.41
N LEU A 69 -16.40 0.41 -12.48
CA LEU A 69 -16.56 -0.40 -13.67
C LEU A 69 -17.79 0.08 -14.44
N PHE A 70 -17.60 0.38 -15.73
CA PHE A 70 -18.68 0.70 -16.65
C PHE A 70 -18.80 -0.39 -17.71
N ASP A 71 -20.03 -0.68 -18.08
CA ASP A 71 -20.33 -1.52 -19.23
C ASP A 71 -20.17 -0.67 -20.51
N LYS A 72 -19.75 -1.29 -21.61
CA LYS A 72 -19.70 -0.66 -22.92
C LYS A 72 -21.09 -0.17 -23.37
N HIS A 73 -22.16 -0.82 -22.92
CA HIS A 73 -23.53 -0.36 -23.20
C HIS A 73 -23.94 0.88 -22.37
N SER A 74 -23.18 1.26 -21.34
CA SER A 74 -23.45 2.42 -20.48
C SER A 74 -22.55 3.63 -20.76
N LEU A 75 -22.11 3.81 -22.02
CA LEU A 75 -21.29 4.97 -22.42
C LEU A 75 -21.94 6.33 -22.08
N ASP A 76 -23.25 6.46 -22.23
CA ASP A 76 -23.97 7.68 -21.88
C ASP A 76 -23.95 7.95 -20.36
N GLU A 77 -23.96 6.89 -19.53
CA GLU A 77 -23.82 7.00 -18.08
C GLU A 77 -22.40 7.42 -17.69
N TYR A 78 -21.39 6.83 -18.36
CA TYR A 78 -19.99 7.24 -18.21
C TYR A 78 -19.78 8.72 -18.57
N GLU A 79 -20.35 9.19 -19.68
CA GLU A 79 -20.22 10.60 -20.09
C GLU A 79 -20.88 11.55 -19.08
N ARG A 80 -22.06 11.20 -18.57
CA ARG A 80 -22.72 11.95 -17.50
C ARG A 80 -21.88 11.99 -16.22
N PHE A 81 -21.32 10.85 -15.82
CA PHE A 81 -20.42 10.76 -14.68
C PHE A 81 -19.17 11.63 -14.85
N ARG A 82 -18.51 11.54 -16.02
CA ARG A 82 -17.32 12.33 -16.33
C ARG A 82 -17.61 13.83 -16.31
N ALA A 83 -18.71 14.27 -16.93
CA ALA A 83 -19.12 15.67 -16.94
C ALA A 83 -19.37 16.19 -15.51
N PHE A 84 -20.04 15.39 -14.68
CA PHE A 84 -20.26 15.70 -13.27
C PHE A 84 -18.94 15.87 -12.50
N ARG A 85 -18.00 14.93 -12.64
CA ARG A 85 -16.69 15.01 -11.95
C ARG A 85 -15.84 16.18 -12.43
N VAL A 86 -15.79 16.45 -13.74
CA VAL A 86 -15.04 17.60 -14.28
C VAL A 86 -15.60 18.92 -13.74
N LYS A 87 -16.93 19.04 -13.65
CA LYS A 87 -17.58 20.21 -13.07
C LYS A 87 -17.24 20.36 -11.58
N ALA A 88 -17.38 19.30 -10.79
CA ALA A 88 -17.06 19.30 -9.35
C ALA A 88 -15.59 19.72 -9.10
N LEU A 89 -14.65 19.20 -9.90
CA LEU A 89 -13.24 19.58 -9.83
C LEU A 89 -13.00 21.06 -10.15
N SER A 90 -13.75 21.63 -11.10
CA SER A 90 -13.66 23.06 -11.43
C SER A 90 -14.20 23.99 -10.34
N GLU A 91 -15.12 23.47 -9.52
CA GLU A 91 -15.74 24.18 -8.39
C GLU A 91 -14.92 24.03 -7.09
N GLY A 92 -13.81 23.28 -7.14
CA GLY A 92 -12.90 23.08 -6.01
C GLY A 92 -13.35 21.98 -5.04
N ASP A 93 -14.28 21.12 -5.44
CA ASP A 93 -14.67 19.98 -4.61
C ASP A 93 -13.48 19.05 -4.35
N ALA A 94 -13.37 18.62 -3.09
CA ALA A 94 -12.30 17.74 -2.66
C ALA A 94 -12.35 16.40 -3.41
N LEU A 95 -11.16 15.90 -3.75
CA LEU A 95 -10.97 14.59 -4.34
C LEU A 95 -11.51 13.51 -3.40
N VAL A 96 -12.22 12.52 -3.94
CA VAL A 96 -12.69 11.38 -3.14
C VAL A 96 -11.47 10.55 -2.77
N SER A 97 -10.94 10.76 -1.56
CA SER A 97 -10.03 9.83 -0.91
C SER A 97 -10.90 8.71 -0.34
N GLU A 98 -10.88 7.53 -0.96
CA GLU A 98 -11.57 6.34 -0.43
C GLU A 98 -10.90 5.81 0.85
N ASN A 99 -9.80 6.42 1.30
CA ASN A 99 -9.19 6.13 2.59
C ASN A 99 -9.03 7.38 3.46
N PRO A 100 -10.12 7.89 4.05
CA PRO A 100 -9.98 8.79 5.21
C PRO A 100 -9.24 8.08 6.37
N ALA A 101 -9.23 6.74 6.38
CA ALA A 101 -8.48 5.93 7.34
C ALA A 101 -6.96 5.90 7.06
N SER A 102 -6.49 5.95 5.79
CA SER A 102 -5.04 6.01 5.52
C SER A 102 -4.47 7.40 5.77
N ASP A 103 -5.27 8.44 5.52
CA ASP A 103 -4.88 9.83 5.82
C ASP A 103 -4.88 10.14 7.33
N SER A 104 -5.64 9.40 8.14
CA SER A 104 -5.70 9.59 9.61
C SER A 104 -4.86 8.59 10.43
N LEU A 105 -4.44 7.45 9.88
CA LEU A 105 -3.54 6.50 10.56
C LEU A 105 -2.05 6.69 10.26
N HIS A 106 -1.70 7.43 9.22
CA HIS A 106 -0.33 7.91 9.03
C HIS A 106 -0.16 9.30 9.62
N GLU A 107 -0.42 9.43 10.91
CA GLU A 107 0.17 10.52 11.68
C GLU A 107 1.69 10.39 11.48
N LYS A 108 2.29 11.35 10.76
CA LYS A 108 3.73 11.33 10.45
C LYS A 108 4.47 11.06 11.76
N PRO A 109 5.23 9.96 11.87
CA PRO A 109 5.79 9.54 13.15
C PRO A 109 6.69 10.65 13.67
N ASN A 110 6.39 11.17 14.86
CA ASN A 110 7.16 12.26 15.42
C ASN A 110 8.58 11.72 15.73
N PRO A 111 9.65 12.33 15.17
CA PRO A 111 11.01 11.83 15.35
C PRO A 111 11.45 11.83 16.81
N GLY A 112 10.96 12.76 17.62
CA GLY A 112 11.22 12.79 19.06
C GLY A 112 10.55 11.61 19.79
N LEU A 113 9.30 11.31 19.47
CA LEU A 113 8.55 10.22 20.11
C LEU A 113 9.14 8.84 19.74
N SER A 114 9.54 8.67 18.47
CA SER A 114 10.18 7.45 17.96
C SER A 114 11.50 7.14 18.67
N ALA A 115 12.31 8.18 18.92
CA ALA A 115 13.56 8.06 19.65
C ALA A 115 13.31 7.74 21.14
N LEU A 116 12.36 8.44 21.78
CA LEU A 116 12.00 8.19 23.18
C LEU A 116 11.49 6.77 23.41
N LEU A 117 10.64 6.25 22.52
CA LEU A 117 10.15 4.86 22.57
C LEU A 117 11.30 3.84 22.50
N SER A 118 12.31 4.10 21.66
CA SER A 118 13.49 3.23 21.53
C SER A 118 14.41 3.29 22.76
N VAL A 119 14.52 4.46 23.41
CA VAL A 119 15.37 4.67 24.58
C VAL A 119 14.72 4.08 25.85
N TYR A 120 13.43 4.32 26.07
CA TYR A 120 12.78 4.05 27.35
C TYR A 120 12.14 2.67 27.46
N ILE A 121 11.69 2.06 26.35
CA ILE A 121 10.96 0.79 26.41
C ILE A 121 11.90 -0.36 26.07
N PHE A 122 12.29 -0.46 24.79
CA PHE A 122 13.08 -1.58 24.30
C PHE A 122 13.62 -1.29 22.89
N PRO A 123 14.85 -1.73 22.55
CA PRO A 123 15.43 -1.55 21.23
C PRO A 123 14.58 -2.33 20.22
N GLY A 124 14.02 -1.62 19.24
CA GLY A 124 13.05 -2.16 18.28
C GLY A 124 11.69 -1.47 18.33
N PHE A 125 11.29 -0.85 19.45
CA PHE A 125 9.98 -0.19 19.55
C PHE A 125 9.85 1.07 18.69
N GLY A 126 10.91 1.87 18.54
CA GLY A 126 10.86 3.01 17.60
C GLY A 126 10.78 2.57 16.14
N GLN A 127 11.40 1.44 15.78
CA GLN A 127 11.24 0.85 14.46
C GLN A 127 9.80 0.36 14.24
N LEU A 128 9.16 -0.19 15.26
CA LEU A 128 7.75 -0.58 15.21
C LEU A 128 6.83 0.63 15.03
N TYR A 129 7.08 1.72 15.76
CA TYR A 129 6.37 2.99 15.60
C TYR A 129 6.57 3.61 14.19
N ASN A 130 7.74 3.40 13.59
CA ASN A 130 8.03 3.80 12.21
C ASN A 130 7.49 2.83 11.14
N ASN A 131 6.58 1.91 11.50
CA ASN A 131 6.02 0.88 10.61
C ASN A 131 7.08 -0.01 9.92
N LYS A 132 8.19 -0.29 10.61
CA LYS A 132 9.29 -1.15 10.12
C LYS A 132 9.44 -2.41 10.98
N PRO A 133 8.48 -3.33 10.95
CA PRO A 133 8.45 -4.50 11.84
C PRO A 133 9.65 -5.44 11.64
N VAL A 134 10.14 -5.58 10.41
CA VAL A 134 11.32 -6.43 10.10
C VAL A 134 12.58 -5.92 10.79
N LYS A 135 12.79 -4.60 10.81
CA LYS A 135 13.93 -4.00 11.53
C LYS A 135 13.76 -4.13 13.04
N ALA A 136 12.54 -3.92 13.55
CA ALA A 136 12.24 -4.09 14.97
C ALA A 136 12.60 -5.52 15.43
N LEU A 137 12.14 -6.53 14.67
CA LEU A 137 12.44 -7.93 14.93
C LEU A 137 13.95 -8.20 14.93
N PHE A 138 14.69 -7.66 13.96
CA PHE A 138 16.15 -7.81 13.90
C PHE A 138 16.86 -7.31 15.17
N PHE A 139 16.55 -6.10 15.63
CA PHE A 139 17.17 -5.55 16.84
C PHE A 139 16.82 -6.35 18.09
N VAL A 140 15.55 -6.76 18.22
CA VAL A 140 15.07 -7.59 19.34
C VAL A 140 15.79 -8.94 19.35
N SER A 141 15.80 -9.66 18.22
CA SER A 141 16.46 -10.96 18.09
C SER A 141 17.96 -10.86 18.35
N PHE A 142 18.62 -9.82 17.86
CA PHE A 142 20.05 -9.60 18.09
C PHE A 142 20.35 -9.33 19.56
N LEU A 143 19.50 -8.57 20.26
CA LEU A 143 19.64 -8.34 21.70
C LEU A 143 19.50 -9.63 22.51
N PHE A 144 18.50 -10.46 22.19
CA PHE A 144 18.31 -11.77 22.83
C PHE A 144 19.48 -12.71 22.59
N LEU A 145 20.04 -12.72 21.37
CA LEU A 145 21.23 -13.51 21.05
C LEU A 145 22.44 -13.05 21.85
N LEU A 146 22.70 -11.73 21.91
CA LEU A 146 23.80 -11.18 22.71
C LEU A 146 23.67 -11.51 24.20
N LEU A 147 22.47 -11.33 24.75
CA LEU A 147 22.19 -11.60 26.16
C LEU A 147 22.33 -13.10 26.46
N GLY A 148 21.70 -13.96 25.66
CA GLY A 148 21.77 -15.40 25.81
C GLY A 148 23.21 -15.90 25.70
N PHE A 149 23.95 -15.47 24.69
CA PHE A 149 25.34 -15.87 24.50
C PHE A 149 26.24 -15.40 25.65
N GLY A 150 26.16 -14.14 26.05
CA GLY A 150 27.00 -13.58 27.11
C GLY A 150 26.70 -14.14 28.52
N LEU A 151 25.47 -14.61 28.75
CA LEU A 151 25.07 -15.27 29.99
C LEU A 151 25.38 -16.78 29.98
N SER A 152 25.27 -17.46 28.84
CA SER A 152 25.56 -18.90 28.74
C SER A 152 27.06 -19.21 28.78
N TYR A 153 27.91 -18.30 28.29
CA TYR A 153 29.35 -18.52 28.22
C TYR A 153 30.11 -17.42 28.97
N SER A 154 30.52 -17.71 30.20
CA SER A 154 31.19 -16.75 31.09
C SER A 154 32.51 -16.20 30.52
N GLU A 155 33.24 -17.00 29.75
CA GLU A 155 34.47 -16.59 29.05
C GLU A 155 34.21 -15.48 28.01
N PHE A 156 32.96 -15.36 27.54
CA PHE A 156 32.54 -14.36 26.56
C PHE A 156 31.61 -13.29 27.15
N SER A 157 31.51 -13.16 28.48
CA SER A 157 30.63 -12.15 29.09
C SER A 157 31.02 -10.70 28.73
N PHE A 158 32.24 -10.45 28.25
CA PHE A 158 32.64 -9.15 27.71
C PHE A 158 31.78 -8.71 26.50
N VAL A 159 31.15 -9.64 25.80
CA VAL A 159 30.25 -9.35 24.67
C VAL A 159 29.01 -8.56 25.13
N LEU A 160 28.62 -8.65 26.41
CA LEU A 160 27.52 -7.86 26.98
C LEU A 160 27.81 -6.35 26.98
N PHE A 161 29.08 -5.92 26.90
CA PHE A 161 29.42 -4.50 26.75
C PHE A 161 28.96 -3.91 25.40
N LEU A 162 28.60 -4.74 24.42
CA LEU A 162 28.04 -4.29 23.15
C LEU A 162 26.57 -3.88 23.24
N ILE A 163 25.84 -4.29 24.29
CA ILE A 163 24.42 -3.95 24.49
C ILE A 163 24.15 -2.44 24.42
N PRO A 164 24.85 -1.55 25.16
CA PRO A 164 24.63 -0.11 25.05
C PRO A 164 24.92 0.43 23.64
N LEU A 165 25.87 -0.16 22.91
CA LEU A 165 26.15 0.23 21.52
C LEU A 165 24.98 -0.13 20.59
N VAL A 166 24.38 -1.31 20.77
CA VAL A 166 23.18 -1.74 20.03
C VAL A 166 22.01 -0.79 20.29
N TYR A 167 21.82 -0.38 21.55
CA TYR A 167 20.80 0.63 21.90
C TYR A 167 21.03 1.95 21.16
N LEU A 168 22.25 2.48 21.18
CA LEU A 168 22.58 3.74 20.48
C LEU A 168 22.31 3.64 18.98
N VAL A 169 22.69 2.53 18.34
CA VAL A 169 22.44 2.29 16.91
C VAL A 169 20.95 2.19 16.62
N ALA A 170 20.18 1.47 17.44
CA ALA A 170 18.73 1.34 17.27
C ALA A 170 18.02 2.69 17.41
N VAL A 171 18.42 3.52 18.38
CA VAL A 171 17.86 4.86 18.58
C VAL A 171 18.19 5.77 17.40
N PHE A 172 19.44 5.76 16.92
CA PHE A 172 19.85 6.56 15.78
C PHE A 172 19.13 6.15 14.48
N ASP A 173 18.98 4.85 14.23
CA ASP A 173 18.23 4.33 13.07
C ASP A 173 16.75 4.73 13.15
N ALA A 174 16.10 4.59 14.32
CA ALA A 174 14.71 5.02 14.52
C ALA A 174 14.53 6.53 14.33
N TYR A 175 15.43 7.36 14.86
CA TYR A 175 15.39 8.80 14.70
C TYR A 175 15.55 9.22 13.23
N ARG A 176 16.54 8.65 12.53
CA ARG A 176 16.79 8.95 11.12
C ARG A 176 15.64 8.49 10.23
N ASP A 177 15.07 7.33 10.52
CA ASP A 177 13.93 6.81 9.77
C ASP A 177 12.67 7.65 9.98
N ALA A 178 12.38 8.07 11.21
CA ALA A 178 11.28 8.98 11.49
C ALA A 178 11.50 10.36 10.83
N GLY A 179 12.73 10.89 10.88
CA GLY A 179 13.08 12.15 10.22
C GLY A 179 12.93 12.12 8.70
N ARG A 180 13.08 10.95 8.06
CA ARG A 180 12.82 10.77 6.62
C ARG A 180 11.34 10.61 6.28
N LEU A 181 10.54 10.13 7.22
CA LEU A 181 9.09 9.98 7.06
C LEU A 181 8.33 11.26 7.44
N GLY A 182 8.96 12.16 8.20
CA GLY A 182 8.39 13.42 8.66
C GLY A 182 8.49 14.60 7.68
N VAL A 183 9.37 14.55 6.68
CA VAL A 183 9.49 15.59 5.63
C VAL A 183 8.57 15.26 4.48
#